data_AF-A0AAU8K2N6-F1
#
_entry.id   AF-A0AAU8K2N6-F1
#
_cell.length_a   1.000
_cell.length_b   1.000
_cell.length_c   1.000
_cell.angle_alpha   90.00
_cell.angle_beta   90.00
_cell.angle_gamma   90.00
#
_symmetry.space_group_name_H-M   'P 1'
#
loop_
_entity.id
_entity.type
_entity.pdbx_description
1 polymer ?
#
loop_
_entity_poly.entity_id
_entity_poly.type
_entity_poly.pdbx_seq_one_letter_code
_entity_poly.pdbx_strand_id
1 'polypeptide(L)'
;MPTPNRRASARAAMIAVAEAQDIPVTVRQVEALLAAAESALLTWVDATPTQQALYELRAAGWTLPYLAARLGTSSAEIGQRMRRRHVTPRVEEQTLRLAAELKDVDPVSAGLSQSAVRMARTWASRRTQVGVHR
;
A
#
# COMPACT_ATOMS: atom_id res chain seq x y z
N MET A 1 -7.63 -37.08 -15.98
CA MET A 1 -8.84 -36.50 -15.36
C MET A 1 -8.72 -34.98 -15.39
N PRO A 2 -9.59 -34.25 -16.11
CA PRO A 2 -9.55 -32.79 -16.10
C PRO A 2 -10.04 -32.26 -14.74
N THR A 3 -9.22 -31.48 -14.06
CA THR A 3 -9.63 -30.71 -12.88
C THR A 3 -10.73 -29.72 -13.28
N PRO A 4 -11.89 -29.70 -12.59
CA PRO A 4 -12.94 -28.74 -12.89
C PRO A 4 -12.41 -27.32 -12.74
N ASN A 5 -12.68 -26.49 -13.74
CA ASN A 5 -12.29 -25.09 -13.81
C ASN A 5 -12.88 -24.36 -12.59
N ARG A 6 -12.03 -23.90 -11.66
CA ARG A 6 -12.44 -23.27 -10.38
C ARG A 6 -13.44 -22.11 -10.59
N ARG A 7 -13.36 -21.42 -11.73
CA ARG A 7 -14.33 -20.37 -12.12
C ARG A 7 -15.74 -20.92 -12.36
N ALA A 8 -15.87 -22.07 -13.01
CA ALA A 8 -17.16 -22.71 -13.26
C ALA A 8 -17.82 -23.16 -11.95
N SER A 9 -17.03 -23.70 -11.01
CA SER A 9 -17.52 -24.12 -9.69
C SER A 9 -17.94 -22.94 -8.81
N ALA A 10 -17.17 -21.85 -8.80
CA ALA A 10 -17.51 -20.65 -8.04
C ALA A 10 -18.79 -19.98 -8.57
N ARG A 11 -18.97 -19.96 -9.91
CA ARG A 11 -20.18 -19.44 -10.56
C ARG A 11 -21.41 -20.25 -10.19
N ALA A 12 -21.33 -21.58 -10.25
CA ALA A 12 -22.45 -22.46 -9.90
C ALA A 12 -22.88 -22.29 -8.43
N ALA A 13 -21.91 -22.16 -7.51
CA ALA A 13 -22.20 -21.97 -6.08
C ALA A 13 -22.91 -20.63 -5.80
N MET A 14 -22.50 -19.53 -6.46
CA MET A 14 -23.14 -18.23 -6.25
C MET A 14 -24.56 -18.16 -6.80
N ILE A 15 -24.83 -18.82 -7.93
CA ILE A 15 -26.19 -18.92 -8.49
C ILE A 15 -27.09 -19.70 -7.53
N ALA A 16 -26.63 -20.83 -7.01
CA ALA A 16 -27.39 -21.63 -6.05
C ALA A 16 -27.70 -20.87 -4.74
N VAL A 17 -26.78 -20.03 -4.26
CA VAL A 17 -27.01 -19.17 -3.08
C VAL A 17 -28.01 -18.05 -3.36
N ALA A 18 -27.95 -17.43 -4.54
CA ALA A 18 -28.90 -16.38 -4.94
C ALA A 18 -30.32 -16.93 -5.13
N GLU A 19 -30.46 -18.10 -5.76
CA GLU A 19 -31.74 -18.80 -5.92
C GLU A 19 -32.33 -19.22 -4.56
N ALA A 20 -31.50 -19.65 -3.61
CA ALA A 20 -31.95 -20.04 -2.27
C ALA A 20 -32.45 -18.87 -1.40
N GLN A 21 -32.14 -17.62 -1.77
CA GLN A 21 -32.51 -16.42 -0.98
C GLN A 21 -33.57 -15.54 -1.65
N ASP A 22 -34.15 -15.97 -2.78
CA ASP A 22 -35.13 -15.21 -3.58
C ASP A 22 -34.67 -13.77 -3.91
N ILE A 23 -33.35 -13.58 -4.04
CA ILE A 23 -32.75 -12.30 -4.39
C ILE A 23 -32.66 -12.27 -5.92
N PRO A 24 -33.30 -11.30 -6.61
CA PRO A 24 -33.18 -11.17 -8.05
C PRO A 24 -31.79 -10.63 -8.41
N VAL A 25 -30.78 -11.51 -8.42
CA VAL A 25 -29.43 -11.19 -8.89
C VAL A 25 -29.36 -11.48 -10.38
N THR A 26 -29.29 -10.43 -11.18
CA THR A 26 -29.13 -10.58 -12.63
C THR A 26 -27.75 -11.15 -12.97
N VAL A 27 -27.64 -11.91 -14.06
CA VAL A 27 -26.34 -12.41 -14.58
C VAL A 27 -25.32 -11.27 -14.72
N ARG A 28 -25.78 -10.08 -15.14
CA ARG A 28 -24.96 -8.87 -15.25
C ARG A 28 -24.41 -8.37 -13.90
N GLN A 29 -25.17 -8.50 -12.81
CA GLN A 29 -24.71 -8.16 -11.47
C GLN A 29 -23.71 -9.19 -10.94
N VAL A 30 -23.89 -10.47 -11.23
CA VAL A 30 -22.91 -11.52 -10.91
C VAL A 30 -21.60 -11.29 -11.66
N GLU A 31 -21.66 -10.94 -12.95
CA GLU A 31 -20.48 -10.60 -13.76
C GLU A 31 -19.78 -9.33 -13.26
N ALA A 32 -20.53 -8.29 -12.89
CA ALA A 32 -19.97 -7.08 -12.31
C ALA A 32 -19.31 -7.33 -10.94
N LEU A 33 -19.92 -8.18 -10.10
CA LEU A 33 -19.35 -8.59 -8.81
C LEU A 33 -18.09 -9.45 -9.00
N LEU A 34 -18.08 -10.35 -9.99
CA LEU A 34 -16.89 -11.15 -10.33
C LEU A 34 -15.77 -10.27 -10.90
N ALA A 35 -16.07 -9.32 -11.78
CA ALA A 35 -15.07 -8.37 -12.29
C ALA A 35 -14.55 -7.44 -11.18
N ALA A 36 -15.43 -6.99 -10.29
CA ALA A 36 -15.04 -6.23 -9.10
C ALA A 36 -14.23 -7.08 -8.12
N ALA A 37 -14.56 -8.36 -7.93
CA ALA A 37 -13.83 -9.30 -7.09
C ALA A 37 -12.49 -9.71 -7.70
N GLU A 38 -12.38 -9.85 -9.02
CA GLU A 38 -11.12 -10.09 -9.73
C GLU A 38 -10.25 -8.83 -9.74
N SER A 39 -10.85 -7.63 -9.78
CA SER A 39 -10.14 -6.36 -9.56
C SER A 39 -9.78 -6.14 -8.09
N ALA A 40 -10.54 -6.73 -7.16
CA ALA A 40 -10.33 -6.69 -5.71
C ALA A 40 -9.49 -7.87 -5.19
N LEU A 41 -9.12 -8.83 -6.04
CA LEU A 41 -7.96 -9.68 -5.82
C LEU A 41 -6.78 -8.72 -5.87
N LEU A 42 -6.49 -8.15 -4.71
CA LEU A 42 -5.40 -7.21 -4.42
C LEU A 42 -4.14 -7.74 -5.08
N THR A 43 -3.90 -7.31 -6.31
CA THR A 43 -2.67 -7.60 -7.03
C THR A 43 -1.62 -6.82 -6.29
N TRP A 44 -0.95 -7.53 -5.40
CA TRP A 44 0.22 -7.05 -4.70
C TRP A 44 1.21 -6.52 -5.75
N VAL A 45 1.53 -5.25 -5.67
CA VAL A 45 2.51 -4.60 -6.54
C VAL A 45 3.87 -4.59 -5.87
N ASP A 46 4.92 -4.50 -6.67
CA ASP A 46 6.28 -4.33 -6.16
C ASP A 46 6.33 -3.10 -5.24
N ALA A 47 6.84 -3.28 -4.02
CA ALA A 47 6.95 -2.20 -3.06
C ALA A 47 8.12 -1.25 -3.33
N THR A 48 8.99 -1.53 -4.31
CA THR A 48 10.21 -0.77 -4.58
C THR A 48 9.96 0.74 -4.72
N PRO A 49 8.97 1.22 -5.51
CA PRO A 49 8.69 2.66 -5.59
C PRO A 49 8.22 3.25 -4.26
N THR A 50 7.38 2.51 -3.53
CA THR A 50 6.89 2.90 -2.19
C THR A 50 8.03 3.00 -1.19
N GLN A 51 8.94 2.01 -1.18
CA GLN A 51 10.11 1.99 -0.31
C GLN A 51 11.03 3.17 -0.61
N GLN A 52 11.35 3.39 -1.89
CA GLN A 52 12.20 4.49 -2.33
C GLN A 52 11.63 5.84 -1.89
N ALA A 53 10.34 6.09 -2.14
CA ALA A 53 9.69 7.32 -1.71
C ALA A 53 9.75 7.54 -0.19
N LEU A 54 9.51 6.49 0.61
CA LEU A 54 9.65 6.58 2.06
C LEU A 54 11.10 6.83 2.49
N TYR A 55 12.09 6.25 1.83
CA TYR A 55 13.50 6.51 2.12
C TYR A 55 13.91 7.95 1.77
N GLU A 56 13.46 8.46 0.62
CA GLU A 56 13.69 9.84 0.19
C GLU A 56 13.07 10.83 1.17
N LEU A 57 11.82 10.61 1.60
CA LEU A 57 11.18 11.44 2.63
C LEU A 57 11.96 11.41 3.96
N ARG A 58 12.43 10.23 4.37
CA ARG A 58 13.28 10.11 5.58
C ARG A 58 14.60 10.87 5.42
N ALA A 59 15.22 10.81 4.25
CA ALA A 59 16.46 11.52 3.92
C ALA A 59 16.27 13.04 3.83
N ALA A 60 15.09 13.51 3.38
CA ALA A 60 14.72 14.92 3.44
C ALA A 60 14.55 15.41 4.89
N GLY A 61 14.24 14.50 5.82
CA GLY A 61 14.15 14.76 7.25
C GLY A 61 12.75 14.58 7.84
N TRP A 62 11.82 14.00 7.07
CA TRP A 62 10.49 13.67 7.57
C TRP A 62 10.55 12.52 8.57
N THR A 63 9.81 12.66 9.68
CA THR A 63 9.81 11.66 10.75
C THR A 63 8.74 10.60 10.52
N LEU A 64 8.98 9.37 10.99
CA LEU A 64 7.98 8.29 10.88
C LEU A 64 6.63 8.65 11.53
N PRO A 65 6.58 9.28 12.73
CA PRO A 65 5.31 9.69 13.32
C PRO A 65 4.53 10.68 12.44
N TYR A 66 5.22 11.64 11.81
CA TYR A 66 4.58 12.59 10.90
C TYR A 66 4.01 11.89 9.66
N LEU A 67 4.81 11.05 9.00
CA LEU A 67 4.38 10.31 7.81
C LEU A 67 3.20 9.37 8.14
N ALA A 68 3.27 8.70 9.29
CA ALA A 68 2.21 7.82 9.76
C ALA A 68 0.90 8.57 9.99
N ALA A 69 0.94 9.75 10.62
CA ALA A 69 -0.23 10.59 10.81
C ALA A 69 -0.85 11.03 9.46
N ARG A 70 -0.02 11.45 8.50
CA ARG A 70 -0.48 11.84 7.14
C ARG A 70 -1.11 10.69 6.37
N LEU A 71 -0.61 9.47 6.56
CA LEU A 71 -1.13 8.27 5.90
C LEU A 71 -2.23 7.54 6.69
N GLY A 72 -2.66 8.09 7.83
CA GLY A 72 -3.69 7.47 8.68
C GLY A 72 -3.28 6.09 9.21
N THR A 73 -2.02 5.93 9.60
CA THR A 73 -1.46 4.64 10.06
C THR A 73 -0.47 4.82 11.22
N SER A 74 0.22 3.74 11.62
CA SER A 74 1.21 3.77 12.70
C SER A 74 2.65 3.85 12.17
N SER A 75 3.56 4.39 12.99
CA SER A 75 4.99 4.43 12.65
C SER A 75 5.56 3.02 12.44
N ALA A 76 5.06 2.04 13.17
CA ALA A 76 5.44 0.64 13.03
C ALA A 76 5.03 0.08 11.65
N GLU A 77 3.82 0.38 11.19
CA GLU A 77 3.35 -0.05 9.87
C GLU A 77 4.14 0.61 8.74
N ILE A 78 4.49 1.90 8.84
CA ILE A 78 5.43 2.53 7.88
C ILE A 78 6.77 1.80 7.90
N GLY A 79 7.32 1.51 9.09
CA GLY A 79 8.56 0.76 9.24
C GLY A 79 8.51 -0.65 8.64
N GLN A 80 7.34 -1.28 8.62
CA GLN A 80 7.09 -2.56 7.94
C GLN A 80 6.99 -2.39 6.43
N ARG A 81 6.27 -1.38 5.93
CA ARG A 81 6.18 -1.07 4.48
C ARG A 81 7.55 -0.85 3.85
N MET A 82 8.47 -0.20 4.56
CA MET A 82 9.86 -0.01 4.13
C MET A 82 10.69 -1.31 4.02
N ARG A 83 10.14 -2.46 4.44
CA ARG A 83 10.80 -3.79 4.39
C ARG A 83 10.02 -4.82 3.57
N ARG A 84 8.72 -4.60 3.33
CA ARG A 84 7.87 -5.53 2.58
C ARG A 84 8.25 -5.52 1.10
N ARG A 85 8.28 -6.68 0.46
CA ARG A 85 8.52 -6.79 -0.99
C ARG A 85 7.33 -6.34 -1.83
N HIS A 86 6.13 -6.39 -1.28
CA HIS A 86 4.93 -6.02 -1.98
C HIS A 86 3.99 -5.18 -1.11
N VAL A 87 3.22 -4.32 -1.75
CA VAL A 87 2.17 -3.48 -1.14
C VAL A 87 0.91 -3.54 -1.98
N THR A 88 -0.21 -3.02 -1.45
CA THR A 88 -1.41 -2.85 -2.25
C THR A 88 -1.28 -1.60 -3.13
N PRO A 89 -1.89 -1.57 -4.33
CA PRO A 89 -1.83 -0.40 -5.22
C PRO A 89 -2.25 0.91 -4.53
N ARG A 90 -3.28 0.84 -3.68
CA ARG A 90 -3.74 1.98 -2.89
C ARG A 90 -2.67 2.53 -1.95
N VAL A 91 -1.87 1.67 -1.32
CA VAL A 91 -0.79 2.09 -0.42
C VAL A 91 0.34 2.74 -1.20
N GLU A 92 0.68 2.20 -2.36
CA GLU A 92 1.66 2.81 -3.26
C GLU A 92 1.21 4.20 -3.69
N GLU A 93 0.00 4.33 -4.25
CA GLU A 93 -0.56 5.60 -4.69
C GLU A 93 -0.57 6.65 -3.57
N GLN A 94 -1.07 6.29 -2.38
CA GLN A 94 -1.10 7.19 -1.22
C GLN A 94 0.30 7.65 -0.80
N THR A 95 1.27 6.75 -0.85
CA THR A 95 2.66 7.06 -0.44
C THR A 95 3.34 7.97 -1.47
N LEU A 96 3.20 7.65 -2.76
CA LEU A 96 3.76 8.46 -3.85
C LEU A 96 3.13 9.86 -3.90
N ARG A 97 1.81 9.95 -3.67
CA ARG A 97 1.11 11.23 -3.56
C ARG A 97 1.65 12.07 -2.42
N LEU A 98 1.80 11.47 -1.22
CA LEU A 98 2.39 12.17 -0.08
C LEU A 98 3.84 12.60 -0.36
N ALA A 99 4.62 11.78 -1.06
CA ALA A 99 5.98 12.14 -1.43
C ALA A 99 6.02 13.35 -2.36
N ALA A 100 5.13 13.41 -3.35
CA ALA A 100 4.99 14.57 -4.23
C ALA A 100 4.56 15.83 -3.46
N GLU A 101 3.60 15.72 -2.53
CA GLU A 101 3.14 16.84 -1.69
C GLU A 101 4.25 17.43 -0.82
N LEU A 102 5.15 16.58 -0.31
CA LEU A 102 6.18 16.99 0.66
C LEU A 102 7.55 17.28 0.01
N LYS A 103 7.70 17.08 -1.30
CA LYS A 103 8.98 17.17 -2.00
C LYS A 103 9.66 18.53 -1.83
N ASP A 104 8.89 19.61 -1.93
CA ASP A 104 9.39 20.99 -1.92
C ASP A 104 9.09 21.71 -0.59
N VAL A 105 8.62 20.98 0.43
CA VAL A 105 8.28 21.53 1.74
C VAL A 105 9.43 21.26 2.72
N ASP A 106 9.96 22.30 3.35
CA ASP A 106 10.91 22.14 4.44
C ASP A 106 10.19 21.55 5.68
N PRO A 107 10.64 20.40 6.21
CA PRO A 107 10.09 19.81 7.43
C PRO A 107 9.96 20.79 8.60
N VAL A 108 10.90 21.74 8.76
CA VAL A 108 10.86 22.71 9.87
C VAL A 108 9.69 23.67 9.71
N SER A 109 9.48 24.16 8.48
CA SER A 109 8.33 25.00 8.12
C SER A 109 6.98 24.29 8.30
N ALA A 110 6.97 22.95 8.19
CA ALA A 110 5.81 22.11 8.46
C ALA A 110 5.62 21.75 9.96
N GLY A 111 6.40 22.36 10.86
CA GLY A 111 6.25 22.23 12.32
C GLY A 111 7.13 21.16 12.98
N LEU A 112 8.09 20.56 12.26
CA LEU A 112 9.04 19.63 12.87
C LEU A 112 10.20 20.38 13.52
N SER A 113 10.64 19.93 14.71
CA SER A 113 11.83 20.48 15.35
C SER A 113 13.10 20.10 14.58
N GLN A 114 14.12 20.96 14.61
CA GLN A 114 15.41 20.69 13.97
C GLN A 114 16.07 19.39 14.48
N SER A 115 15.86 19.04 15.77
CA SER A 115 16.37 17.79 16.34
C SER A 115 15.69 16.57 15.72
N ALA A 116 14.37 16.61 15.52
CA ALA A 116 13.61 15.54 14.89
C ALA A 116 14.00 15.35 13.42
N VAL A 117 14.20 16.45 12.69
CA VAL A 117 14.71 16.44 11.31
C VAL A 117 16.10 15.80 11.24
N ARG A 118 17.02 16.19 12.13
CA ARG A 118 18.37 15.60 12.20
C ARG A 118 18.33 14.11 12.50
N MET A 119 17.50 13.68 13.44
CA MET A 119 17.34 12.26 13.76
C MET A 119 16.81 11.44 12.57
N ALA A 120 15.85 12.00 11.82
CA ALA A 120 15.34 11.37 10.61
C ALA A 120 16.45 11.17 9.56
N ARG A 121 17.23 12.21 9.29
CA ARG A 121 18.36 12.17 8.34
C ARG A 121 19.44 11.19 8.77
N THR A 122 19.88 11.24 10.03
CA THR A 122 20.89 10.32 10.58
C THR A 122 20.47 8.86 10.44
N TRP A 123 19.19 8.57 10.67
CA TRP A 123 18.66 7.22 10.50
C TRP A 123 18.71 6.78 9.02
N ALA A 124 18.37 7.67 8.09
CA ALA A 124 18.41 7.37 6.66
C ALA A 124 19.84 7.06 6.20
N SER A 125 20.82 7.89 6.59
CA SER A 125 22.25 7.67 6.29
C SER A 125 22.75 6.30 6.75
N ARG A 126 22.39 5.88 7.97
CA ARG A 126 22.80 4.57 8.52
C ARG A 126 22.28 3.40 7.70
N ARG A 127 21.08 3.49 7.12
CA ARG A 127 20.51 2.40 6.34
C ARG A 127 21.06 2.34 4.92
N THR A 128 21.29 3.49 4.28
CA THR A 128 21.91 3.52 2.96
C THR A 128 23.29 2.89 2.98
N GLN A 129 24.09 3.13 4.04
CA GLN A 129 25.42 2.52 4.18
C GLN A 129 25.38 0.98 4.31
N VAL A 130 24.34 0.42 4.93
CA VAL A 130 24.21 -1.05 5.09
C VAL A 130 23.73 -1.73 3.80
N GLY A 131 23.07 -0.99 2.90
CA GLY A 131 22.60 -1.50 1.61
C GLY A 131 23.67 -1.59 0.52
N VAL A 132 24.80 -0.87 0.64
CA VAL A 132 25.87 -0.83 -0.37
C VAL A 132 26.84 -2.02 -0.27
N HIS A 133 26.72 -2.86 0.77
CA HIS A 133 27.60 -4.02 1.01
C HIS A 133 26.94 -5.39 0.78
N ARG A 134 25.92 -5.47 -0.09
CA ARG A 134 25.31 -6.74 -0.53
C ARG A 134 25.29 -6.81 -2.04
#